data_AF-A0A4Q7YLG5-F1
#
_entry.id   AF-A0A4Q7YLG5-F1
#
_cell.length_a   1.000
_cell.length_b   1.000
_cell.length_c   1.000
_cell.angle_alpha   90.00
_cell.angle_beta   90.00
_cell.angle_gamma   90.00
#
_symmetry.space_group_name_H-M   'P 1'
#
loop_
_entity.id
_entity.type
_entity.pdbx_description
1 polymer ?
#
loop_
_entity_poly.entity_id
_entity_poly.type
_entity_poly.pdbx_seq_one_letter_code
_entity_poly.pdbx_strand_id
1 'polypeptide(L)'
;MVTKTPQLVPPVPSGGALELLTLPYVFTQDDLLTADQFVKKADERGYKLSLDILQELHSHRLLLPLYRVSDTPAEGRRIAVQPSYGMNPRGWAFEAAAGGRLRDPAQEGYSVAWPYRKPTGMEAERWWNGFIYSSWQLLHVKAAMSRYAFIKAGFDQFSVRAIHDDRHQLTLALSALSTRYLPGVLGKLSIPGGVDEEGLRRHRSGAQTVDLLQLVGFDSARLSESADALLVAANSEPLVKWLPLLRHASYKGWSRFRGEPLDAMWRRVAAEVLLRAHEDLSANGFIEPLPDLTGKIWWTPQHDRLTPRYGEAQTLERALSELGLSPHPKVILLVEGETELYHVPKLLAEFGLTQPQQVRVQRTKGSKINAHLIARYGVTPRIGRKLKDGWMLDASLTSLVIAMDAENDFATQDKRDKVRRQLQDAIREEVKYQDADISQTELDALVHVHVWGDDKYELANFSDDELMPAITKIATVQKNARVASSSWEHNLRRELQEARAKNFDIKVPLYRLRVTEEKVELARLLWPILLEKCETEYVSDQVETPVLKLALEVRRLVGEIGGIFALAGRG
;
A
#
# COMPACT_ATOMS: atom_id res chain seq x y z
N MET A 1 -30.86 26.87 -57.17
CA MET A 1 -30.68 27.59 -55.89
C MET A 1 -31.61 26.96 -54.86
N VAL A 2 -31.09 26.11 -54.00
CA VAL A 2 -31.85 25.46 -52.91
C VAL A 2 -31.48 26.20 -51.63
N THR A 3 -32.46 26.92 -51.07
CA THR A 3 -32.34 27.65 -49.81
C THR A 3 -32.21 26.65 -48.66
N LYS A 4 -30.99 26.54 -48.10
CA LYS A 4 -30.74 25.84 -46.83
C LYS A 4 -31.44 26.60 -45.71
N THR A 5 -32.47 26.00 -45.14
CA THR A 5 -33.05 26.37 -43.85
C THR A 5 -31.93 26.37 -42.80
N PRO A 6 -31.77 27.43 -41.99
CA PRO A 6 -30.78 27.43 -40.92
C PRO A 6 -31.17 26.32 -39.93
N GLN A 7 -30.28 25.35 -39.74
CA GLN A 7 -30.37 24.43 -38.61
C GLN A 7 -30.33 25.27 -37.34
N LEU A 8 -31.46 25.26 -36.62
CA LEU A 8 -31.53 25.73 -35.24
C LEU A 8 -30.44 25.01 -34.46
N VAL A 9 -29.40 25.75 -34.10
CA VAL A 9 -28.46 25.34 -33.06
C VAL A 9 -29.30 25.07 -31.81
N PRO A 10 -29.34 23.85 -31.27
CA PRO A 10 -30.04 23.61 -30.02
C PRO A 10 -29.47 24.56 -28.95
N PRO A 11 -30.32 25.15 -28.09
CA PRO A 11 -29.83 26.03 -27.04
C PRO A 11 -28.75 25.30 -26.23
N VAL A 12 -27.65 25.98 -25.93
CA VAL A 12 -26.64 25.51 -24.98
C VAL A 12 -27.41 25.05 -23.72
N PRO A 13 -27.29 23.79 -23.29
CA PRO A 13 -27.95 23.33 -22.08
C PRO A 13 -27.54 24.28 -20.95
N SER A 14 -28.52 24.85 -20.25
CA SER A 14 -28.28 25.62 -19.05
C SER A 14 -27.73 24.65 -17.99
N GLY A 15 -26.39 24.52 -17.92
CA GLY A 15 -25.65 23.56 -17.10
C GLY A 15 -26.00 23.65 -15.61
N GLY A 16 -27.08 22.97 -15.23
CA GLY A 16 -27.66 22.98 -13.89
C GLY A 16 -27.81 21.56 -13.34
N ALA A 17 -28.12 21.47 -12.04
CA ALA A 17 -28.14 20.18 -11.35
C ALA A 17 -29.17 19.20 -11.90
N LEU A 18 -30.27 19.70 -12.49
CA LEU A 18 -31.34 18.88 -13.03
C LEU A 18 -30.92 18.06 -14.26
N GLU A 19 -29.96 18.57 -15.05
CA GLU A 19 -29.46 17.88 -16.25
C GLU A 19 -28.78 16.55 -15.90
N LEU A 20 -28.19 16.43 -14.71
CA LEU A 20 -27.60 15.18 -14.23
C LEU A 20 -28.59 14.01 -14.26
N LEU A 21 -29.88 14.25 -14.03
CA LEU A 21 -30.89 13.19 -13.99
C LEU A 21 -31.23 12.61 -15.37
N THR A 22 -30.80 13.27 -16.44
CA THR A 22 -30.89 12.74 -17.80
C THR A 22 -29.79 11.73 -18.10
N LEU A 23 -28.71 11.72 -17.31
CA LEU A 23 -27.61 10.77 -17.46
C LEU A 23 -28.04 9.36 -17.01
N PRO A 24 -27.88 8.35 -17.86
CA PRO A 24 -28.07 6.96 -17.45
C PRO A 24 -27.21 6.61 -16.25
N TYR A 25 -27.81 5.93 -15.26
CA TYR A 25 -27.11 5.43 -14.07
C TYR A 25 -26.40 6.48 -13.19
N VAL A 26 -26.74 7.78 -13.30
CA VAL A 26 -26.22 8.79 -12.37
C VAL A 26 -26.55 8.44 -10.91
N PHE A 27 -25.67 8.81 -9.99
CA PHE A 27 -25.77 8.53 -8.55
C PHE A 27 -25.86 7.03 -8.21
N THR A 28 -25.39 6.14 -9.10
CA THR A 28 -25.23 4.72 -8.75
C THR A 28 -23.90 4.45 -8.05
N GLN A 29 -22.87 5.26 -8.35
CA GLN A 29 -21.51 5.11 -7.83
C GLN A 29 -21.18 6.09 -6.71
N ASP A 30 -21.86 7.24 -6.68
CA ASP A 30 -21.84 8.22 -5.61
C ASP A 30 -23.24 8.40 -5.00
N ASP A 31 -23.30 8.85 -3.75
CA ASP A 31 -24.55 8.89 -3.00
C ASP A 31 -25.21 10.28 -3.04
N LEU A 32 -26.54 10.28 -3.17
CA LEU A 32 -27.39 11.38 -2.76
C LEU A 32 -27.76 11.22 -1.27
N LEU A 33 -27.67 12.32 -0.53
CA LEU A 33 -27.80 12.35 0.92
C LEU A 33 -28.96 13.26 1.32
N THR A 34 -29.77 12.83 2.29
CA THR A 34 -30.66 13.77 3.01
C THR A 34 -29.84 14.78 3.80
N ALA A 35 -30.46 15.86 4.28
CA ALA A 35 -29.79 16.82 5.16
C ALA A 35 -29.15 16.15 6.40
N ASP A 36 -29.85 15.21 7.05
CA ASP A 36 -29.32 14.49 8.23
C ASP A 36 -28.16 13.56 7.86
N GLN A 37 -28.27 12.86 6.73
CA GLN A 37 -27.17 12.02 6.23
C GLN A 37 -25.95 12.86 5.86
N PHE A 38 -26.16 14.05 5.28
CA PHE A 38 -25.10 14.99 4.95
C PHE A 38 -24.40 15.51 6.21
N VAL A 39 -25.17 15.92 7.24
CA VAL A 39 -24.61 16.30 8.55
C VAL A 39 -23.78 15.16 9.16
N LYS A 40 -24.32 13.93 9.17
CA LYS A 40 -23.60 12.76 9.68
C LYS A 40 -22.30 12.51 8.90
N LYS A 41 -22.34 12.57 7.57
CA LYS A 41 -21.15 12.37 6.73
C LYS A 41 -20.12 13.49 6.86
N ALA A 42 -20.56 14.72 7.09
CA ALA A 42 -19.67 15.83 7.40
C ALA A 42 -18.97 15.61 8.75
N ASP A 43 -19.69 15.14 9.78
CA ASP A 43 -19.11 14.79 11.08
C ASP A 43 -18.07 13.67 10.97
N GLU A 44 -18.34 12.63 10.16
CA GLU A 44 -17.36 11.57 9.85
C GLU A 44 -16.05 12.12 9.26
N ARG A 45 -16.12 13.25 8.53
CA ARG A 45 -14.98 13.99 7.95
C ARG A 45 -14.43 15.09 8.86
N GLY A 46 -14.90 15.18 10.10
CA GLY A 46 -14.40 16.10 11.12
C GLY A 46 -15.07 17.48 11.13
N TYR A 47 -16.15 17.65 10.38
CA TYR A 47 -16.88 18.92 10.32
C TYR A 47 -18.13 18.87 11.21
N LYS A 48 -18.16 19.72 12.23
CA LYS A 48 -19.34 19.87 13.10
C LYS A 48 -20.40 20.72 12.40
N LEU A 49 -21.30 20.04 11.70
CA LEU A 49 -22.50 20.64 11.11
C LEU A 49 -23.74 20.32 11.94
N SER A 50 -24.73 21.20 11.87
CA SER A 50 -26.09 20.97 12.35
C SER A 50 -27.07 21.42 11.25
N LEU A 51 -28.34 21.06 11.36
CA LEU A 51 -29.38 21.54 10.44
C LEU A 51 -29.49 23.07 10.45
N ASP A 52 -29.29 23.71 11.62
CA ASP A 52 -29.31 25.17 11.73
C ASP A 52 -28.14 25.79 10.96
N ILE A 53 -26.94 25.20 11.11
CA ILE A 53 -25.77 25.64 10.36
C ILE A 53 -25.99 25.45 8.86
N LEU A 54 -26.58 24.32 8.42
CA LEU A 54 -26.90 24.12 7.00
C LEU A 54 -27.90 25.16 6.47
N GLN A 55 -28.92 25.51 7.26
CA GLN A 55 -29.87 26.56 6.89
C GLN A 55 -29.17 27.91 6.71
N GLU A 56 -28.25 28.25 7.61
CA GLU A 56 -27.45 29.47 7.56
C GLU A 56 -26.48 29.48 6.37
N LEU A 57 -25.81 28.36 6.09
CA LEU A 57 -24.96 28.25 4.91
C LEU A 57 -25.78 28.38 3.61
N HIS A 58 -27.01 27.88 3.57
CA HIS A 58 -27.93 28.04 2.45
C HIS A 58 -28.39 29.50 2.32
N SER A 59 -28.83 30.15 3.40
CA SER A 59 -29.31 31.54 3.37
C SER A 59 -28.22 32.51 2.89
N HIS A 60 -26.96 32.25 3.22
CA HIS A 60 -25.80 32.98 2.76
C HIS A 60 -25.23 32.51 1.40
N ARG A 61 -25.84 31.51 0.76
CA ARG A 61 -25.39 30.90 -0.51
C ARG A 61 -23.94 30.38 -0.47
N LEU A 62 -23.51 29.89 0.69
CA LEU A 62 -22.19 29.28 0.89
C LEU A 62 -22.19 27.77 0.59
N LEU A 63 -23.33 27.13 0.86
CA LEU A 63 -23.57 25.71 0.57
C LEU A 63 -25.06 25.51 0.28
N LEU A 64 -25.39 25.32 -0.99
CA LEU A 64 -26.75 25.07 -1.46
C LEU A 64 -27.00 23.55 -1.56
N PRO A 65 -28.18 23.04 -1.20
CA PRO A 65 -28.56 21.67 -1.54
C PRO A 65 -28.50 21.45 -3.05
N LEU A 66 -28.12 20.25 -3.50
CA LEU A 66 -28.12 19.90 -4.92
C LEU A 66 -29.55 19.90 -5.48
N TYR A 67 -30.49 19.35 -4.72
CA TYR A 67 -31.91 19.36 -5.07
C TYR A 67 -32.79 19.71 -3.88
N ARG A 68 -34.01 20.14 -4.20
CA ARG A 68 -35.11 20.17 -3.26
C ARG A 68 -36.35 19.49 -3.85
N VAL A 69 -36.93 18.57 -3.09
CA VAL A 69 -38.22 17.95 -3.40
C VAL A 69 -39.34 18.84 -2.85
N SER A 70 -40.22 19.29 -3.72
CA SER A 70 -41.43 20.04 -3.36
C SER A 70 -42.65 19.12 -3.29
N ASP A 71 -43.68 19.56 -2.57
CA ASP A 71 -44.97 18.87 -2.53
C ASP A 71 -45.77 19.13 -3.81
N THR A 72 -45.57 20.30 -4.44
CA THR A 72 -46.33 20.72 -5.62
C THR A 72 -45.49 20.61 -6.90
N PRO A 73 -46.02 19.97 -7.95
CA PRO A 73 -45.45 20.03 -9.29
C PRO A 73 -45.39 21.47 -9.78
N ALA A 74 -44.31 21.84 -10.48
CA ALA A 74 -44.34 23.00 -11.36
C ALA A 74 -44.63 22.58 -12.80
N GLU A 75 -45.43 23.41 -13.46
CA GLU A 75 -45.69 23.29 -14.89
C GLU A 75 -44.38 23.36 -15.69
N GLY A 76 -44.27 22.51 -16.72
CA GLY A 76 -43.10 22.45 -17.59
C GLY A 76 -41.82 21.85 -16.98
N ARG A 77 -41.84 21.38 -15.73
CA ARG A 77 -40.63 20.89 -15.02
C ARG A 77 -40.48 19.37 -14.91
N ARG A 78 -41.31 18.61 -15.62
CA ARG A 78 -41.19 17.14 -15.65
C ARG A 78 -39.97 16.76 -16.48
N ILE A 79 -39.11 15.93 -15.91
CA ILE A 79 -37.91 15.42 -16.59
C ILE A 79 -38.16 13.96 -16.94
N ALA A 80 -37.88 13.58 -18.17
CA ALA A 80 -37.89 12.18 -18.58
C ALA A 80 -36.68 11.48 -17.94
N VAL A 81 -36.91 10.72 -16.87
CA VAL A 81 -35.87 10.00 -16.14
C VAL A 81 -36.09 8.49 -16.22
N GLN A 82 -35.00 7.72 -16.11
CA GLN A 82 -35.11 6.27 -15.97
C GLN A 82 -35.83 5.92 -14.66
N PRO A 83 -36.72 4.91 -14.64
CA PRO A 83 -37.34 4.47 -13.41
C PRO A 83 -36.29 4.09 -12.36
N SER A 84 -36.39 4.68 -11.18
CA SER A 84 -35.54 4.36 -10.04
C SER A 84 -36.42 3.86 -8.91
N TYR A 85 -36.37 2.56 -8.64
CA TYR A 85 -37.17 1.94 -7.60
C TYR A 85 -36.31 1.80 -6.34
N GLY A 86 -36.49 2.70 -5.37
CA GLY A 86 -35.77 2.64 -4.11
C GLY A 86 -36.29 3.64 -3.09
N MET A 87 -36.50 3.19 -1.86
CA MET A 87 -36.86 4.04 -0.72
C MET A 87 -35.61 4.74 -0.16
N ASN A 88 -34.93 5.51 -1.02
CA ASN A 88 -33.70 6.23 -0.72
C ASN A 88 -33.67 7.59 -1.44
N PRO A 89 -32.74 8.50 -1.09
CA PRO A 89 -32.71 9.85 -1.66
C PRO A 89 -32.63 9.88 -3.20
N ARG A 90 -31.95 8.89 -3.81
CA ARG A 90 -31.91 8.75 -5.27
C ARG A 90 -33.29 8.43 -5.85
N GLY A 91 -33.99 7.43 -5.31
CA GLY A 91 -35.35 7.11 -5.73
C GLY A 91 -36.29 8.31 -5.60
N TRP A 92 -36.23 9.02 -4.47
CA TRP A 92 -37.05 10.21 -4.23
C TRP A 92 -36.75 11.35 -5.21
N ALA A 93 -35.48 11.60 -5.53
CA ALA A 93 -35.09 12.62 -6.51
C ALA A 93 -35.63 12.30 -7.90
N PHE A 94 -35.49 11.05 -8.35
CA PHE A 94 -35.98 10.60 -9.66
C PHE A 94 -37.51 10.64 -9.74
N GLU A 95 -38.21 10.15 -8.71
CA GLU A 95 -39.67 10.21 -8.64
C GLU A 95 -40.18 11.66 -8.66
N ALA A 96 -39.53 12.54 -7.89
CA ALA A 96 -39.87 13.95 -7.87
C ALA A 96 -39.58 14.63 -9.22
N ALA A 97 -38.50 14.27 -9.91
CA ALA A 97 -38.18 14.79 -11.23
C ALA A 97 -39.21 14.38 -12.29
N ALA A 98 -39.59 13.10 -12.32
CA ALA A 98 -40.66 12.59 -13.18
C ALA A 98 -42.01 13.30 -12.91
N GLY A 99 -42.30 13.58 -11.64
CA GLY A 99 -43.48 14.31 -11.20
C GLY A 99 -43.44 15.82 -11.39
N GLY A 100 -42.30 16.42 -11.79
CA GLY A 100 -42.12 17.87 -11.91
C GLY A 100 -42.04 18.61 -10.56
N ARG A 101 -41.73 17.88 -9.48
CA ARG A 101 -41.65 18.35 -8.10
C ARG A 101 -40.22 18.70 -7.66
N LEU A 102 -39.21 18.32 -8.44
CA LEU A 102 -37.81 18.59 -8.13
C LEU A 102 -37.42 20.03 -8.49
N ARG A 103 -36.63 20.65 -7.63
CA ARG A 103 -36.14 22.04 -7.74
C ARG A 103 -34.62 22.06 -7.69
N ASP A 104 -34.03 23.06 -8.32
CA ASP A 104 -32.61 23.37 -8.25
C ASP A 104 -32.40 24.63 -7.39
N PRO A 105 -32.00 24.48 -6.11
CA PRO A 105 -31.75 25.62 -5.23
C PRO A 105 -30.66 26.57 -5.72
N ALA A 106 -29.73 26.13 -6.59
CA ALA A 106 -28.71 27.01 -7.15
C ALA A 106 -29.32 28.05 -8.11
N GLN A 107 -30.35 27.66 -8.87
CA GLN A 107 -31.08 28.55 -9.78
C GLN A 107 -32.16 29.36 -9.06
N GLU A 108 -32.85 28.76 -8.10
CA GLU A 108 -33.99 29.39 -7.41
C GLU A 108 -33.58 30.26 -6.20
N GLY A 109 -32.40 30.01 -5.63
CA GLY A 109 -31.93 30.65 -4.41
C GLY A 109 -32.61 30.12 -3.14
N TYR A 110 -32.34 30.80 -2.02
CA TYR A 110 -32.93 30.47 -0.72
C TYR A 110 -34.31 31.09 -0.53
N SER A 111 -35.20 30.37 0.16
CA SER A 111 -36.47 30.90 0.66
C SER A 111 -36.65 30.58 2.13
N VAL A 112 -37.10 31.57 2.91
CA VAL A 112 -37.43 31.43 4.33
C VAL A 112 -38.55 30.42 4.56
N ALA A 113 -39.40 30.19 3.55
CA ALA A 113 -40.46 29.20 3.59
C ALA A 113 -39.97 27.74 3.50
N TRP A 114 -38.65 27.51 3.44
CA TRP A 114 -38.07 26.18 3.30
C TRP A 114 -37.36 25.77 4.60
N PRO A 115 -38.11 25.35 5.63
CA PRO A 115 -37.55 25.11 6.94
C PRO A 115 -36.69 23.83 6.95
N TYR A 116 -35.51 23.93 7.57
CA TYR A 116 -34.63 22.77 7.80
C TYR A 116 -35.10 21.90 8.97
N ARG A 117 -35.84 22.50 9.90
CA ARG A 117 -36.46 21.84 11.05
C ARG A 117 -37.96 21.69 10.87
N LYS A 118 -38.49 20.68 11.55
CA LYS A 118 -39.91 20.41 11.56
C LYS A 118 -40.66 21.60 12.15
N PRO A 119 -41.66 22.17 11.45
CA PRO A 119 -42.54 23.16 12.04
C PRO A 119 -43.33 22.57 13.21
N THR A 120 -43.56 23.37 14.25
CA THR A 120 -44.35 22.98 15.42
C THR A 120 -45.78 22.59 14.98
N GLY A 121 -46.27 21.44 15.45
CA GLY A 121 -47.65 20.98 15.19
C GLY A 121 -47.85 20.03 14.00
N MET A 122 -46.81 19.69 13.24
CA MET A 122 -46.90 18.69 12.17
C MET A 122 -46.71 17.26 12.72
N GLU A 123 -47.24 16.22 12.08
CA GLU A 123 -46.99 14.82 12.47
C GLU A 123 -45.55 14.39 12.14
N ALA A 124 -44.92 13.58 13.00
CA ALA A 124 -43.49 13.28 12.89
C ALA A 124 -43.16 12.21 11.84
N GLU A 125 -44.06 11.28 11.59
CA GLU A 125 -43.77 10.07 10.81
C GLU A 125 -43.67 10.31 9.29
N ARG A 126 -44.11 11.47 8.78
CA ARG A 126 -44.14 11.78 7.34
C ARG A 126 -43.35 13.02 6.93
N TRP A 127 -42.78 13.75 7.88
CA TRP A 127 -42.09 15.00 7.59
C TRP A 127 -40.59 14.82 7.38
N TRP A 128 -40.07 15.41 6.30
CA TRP A 128 -38.65 15.65 6.06
C TRP A 128 -38.50 17.00 5.34
N ASN A 129 -37.33 17.62 5.41
CA ASN A 129 -37.13 18.98 4.87
C ASN A 129 -37.02 19.06 3.33
N GLY A 130 -37.08 17.92 2.63
CA GLY A 130 -37.04 17.85 1.17
C GLY A 130 -35.67 18.15 0.55
N PHE A 131 -34.64 18.42 1.33
CA PHE A 131 -33.32 18.78 0.81
C PHE A 131 -32.46 17.54 0.55
N ILE A 132 -31.86 17.52 -0.64
CA ILE A 132 -30.95 16.46 -1.09
C ILE A 132 -29.61 17.09 -1.46
N TYR A 133 -28.54 16.50 -0.97
CA TYR A 133 -27.17 16.90 -1.21
C TYR A 133 -26.43 15.81 -1.98
N SER A 134 -25.46 16.19 -2.82
CA SER A 134 -24.47 15.22 -3.33
C SER A 134 -23.38 14.98 -2.30
N SER A 135 -22.91 13.73 -2.21
CA SER A 135 -21.74 13.37 -1.42
C SER A 135 -20.48 14.17 -1.80
N TRP A 136 -20.36 14.68 -3.03
CA TRP A 136 -19.25 15.53 -3.48
C TRP A 136 -19.25 16.91 -2.82
N GLN A 137 -20.41 17.42 -2.40
CA GLN A 137 -20.51 18.72 -1.73
C GLN A 137 -19.82 18.75 -0.36
N LEU A 138 -19.53 17.57 0.22
CA LEU A 138 -18.75 17.45 1.45
C LEU A 138 -17.33 18.01 1.30
N LEU A 139 -16.76 18.04 0.09
CA LEU A 139 -15.45 18.63 -0.18
C LEU A 139 -15.41 20.14 0.08
N HIS A 140 -16.57 20.80 0.09
CA HIS A 140 -16.70 22.25 0.20
C HIS A 140 -17.03 22.71 1.62
N VAL A 141 -17.34 21.79 2.55
CA VAL A 141 -17.81 22.13 3.90
C VAL A 141 -16.80 22.97 4.68
N LYS A 142 -15.50 22.61 4.68
CA LYS A 142 -14.44 23.38 5.35
C LYS A 142 -14.47 24.84 4.92
N ALA A 143 -14.47 25.07 3.62
CA ALA A 143 -14.40 26.41 3.06
C ALA A 143 -15.71 27.20 3.24
N ALA A 144 -16.87 26.54 3.19
CA ALA A 144 -18.15 27.15 3.51
C ALA A 144 -18.21 27.58 4.99
N MET A 145 -17.76 26.72 5.91
CA MET A 145 -17.71 27.00 7.34
C MET A 145 -16.73 28.11 7.69
N SER A 146 -15.52 28.10 7.14
CA SER A 146 -14.54 29.17 7.34
C SER A 146 -15.10 30.52 6.89
N ARG A 147 -15.76 30.55 5.72
CA ARG A 147 -16.37 31.78 5.20
C ARG A 147 -17.55 32.25 6.06
N TYR A 148 -18.38 31.32 6.53
CA TYR A 148 -19.46 31.64 7.44
C TYR A 148 -18.96 32.25 8.75
N ALA A 149 -17.83 31.74 9.29
CA ALA A 149 -17.19 32.33 10.46
C ALA A 149 -16.73 33.77 10.21
N PHE A 150 -16.16 34.08 9.04
CA PHE A 150 -15.80 35.45 8.66
C PHE A 150 -17.01 36.37 8.53
N ILE A 151 -18.11 35.90 7.93
CA ILE A 151 -19.37 36.65 7.82
C ILE A 151 -19.92 36.94 9.22
N LYS A 152 -19.95 35.95 10.11
CA LYS A 152 -20.40 36.13 11.51
C LYS A 152 -19.53 37.12 12.28
N ALA A 153 -18.25 37.18 11.98
CA ALA A 153 -17.31 38.12 12.58
C ALA A 153 -17.34 39.51 11.90
N GLY A 154 -18.18 39.72 10.89
CA GLY A 154 -18.38 41.01 10.23
C GLY A 154 -17.32 41.39 9.21
N PHE A 155 -16.45 40.44 8.81
CA PHE A 155 -15.29 40.71 7.95
C PHE A 155 -15.56 40.58 6.44
N ASP A 156 -16.77 40.21 6.01
CA ASP A 156 -17.00 39.82 4.62
C ASP A 156 -18.36 40.21 4.02
N GLN A 157 -18.34 40.95 2.91
CA GLN A 157 -19.53 41.20 2.07
C GLN A 157 -19.31 41.01 0.56
N PHE A 158 -18.07 40.74 0.08
CA PHE A 158 -17.78 40.72 -1.36
C PHE A 158 -17.17 39.40 -1.88
N SER A 159 -17.63 38.98 -3.07
CA SER A 159 -17.25 37.79 -3.88
C SER A 159 -17.81 36.40 -3.52
N VAL A 160 -18.93 36.29 -2.80
CA VAL A 160 -19.54 34.97 -2.46
C VAL A 160 -20.01 34.19 -3.69
N ARG A 161 -20.51 34.87 -4.74
CA ARG A 161 -21.13 34.22 -5.90
C ARG A 161 -20.14 33.44 -6.79
N ALA A 162 -19.04 34.06 -7.21
CA ALA A 162 -18.09 33.41 -8.13
C ALA A 162 -17.47 32.12 -7.54
N ILE A 163 -17.10 32.15 -6.26
CA ILE A 163 -16.55 30.99 -5.55
C ILE A 163 -17.59 29.88 -5.39
N HIS A 164 -18.85 30.25 -5.16
CA HIS A 164 -19.94 29.28 -5.10
C HIS A 164 -20.15 28.59 -6.45
N ASP A 165 -20.21 29.37 -7.53
CA ASP A 165 -20.50 28.86 -8.87
C ASP A 165 -19.41 27.87 -9.31
N ASP A 166 -18.15 28.15 -9.02
CA ASP A 166 -17.03 27.23 -9.28
C ASP A 166 -17.16 25.90 -8.50
N ARG A 167 -17.53 25.94 -7.22
CA ARG A 167 -17.71 24.73 -6.40
C ARG A 167 -18.92 23.92 -6.81
N HIS A 168 -20.00 24.60 -7.18
CA HIS A 168 -21.21 23.96 -7.70
C HIS A 168 -20.89 23.24 -9.00
N GLN A 169 -20.24 23.91 -9.95
CA GLN A 169 -19.80 23.31 -11.21
C GLN A 169 -18.89 22.11 -11.00
N LEU A 170 -17.93 22.19 -10.06
CA LEU A 170 -17.10 21.04 -9.69
C LEU A 170 -17.91 19.87 -9.13
N THR A 171 -18.92 20.13 -8.29
CA THR A 171 -19.83 19.08 -7.78
C THR A 171 -20.60 18.42 -8.93
N LEU A 172 -21.10 19.21 -9.90
CA LEU A 172 -21.83 18.67 -11.04
C LEU A 172 -20.92 17.81 -11.93
N ALA A 173 -19.72 18.30 -12.24
CA ALA A 173 -18.73 17.57 -13.02
C ALA A 173 -18.37 16.23 -12.35
N LEU A 174 -18.05 16.25 -11.05
CA LEU A 174 -17.76 15.01 -10.31
C LEU A 174 -18.94 14.03 -10.34
N SER A 175 -20.17 14.52 -10.15
CA SER A 175 -21.39 13.69 -10.19
C SER A 175 -21.60 13.07 -11.58
N ALA A 176 -21.40 13.83 -12.65
CA ALA A 176 -21.52 13.34 -14.03
C ALA A 176 -20.44 12.31 -14.37
N LEU A 177 -19.21 12.52 -13.89
CA LEU A 177 -18.06 11.66 -14.13
C LEU A 177 -18.03 10.40 -13.25
N SER A 178 -18.74 10.40 -12.10
CA SER A 178 -18.74 9.31 -11.11
C SER A 178 -18.97 7.96 -11.75
N THR A 179 -20.02 7.82 -12.57
CA THR A 179 -20.40 6.54 -13.18
C THR A 179 -19.25 5.96 -13.99
N ARG A 180 -18.54 6.79 -14.77
CA ARG A 180 -17.43 6.39 -15.63
C ARG A 180 -16.17 6.04 -14.85
N TYR A 181 -15.72 6.93 -13.95
CA TYR A 181 -14.36 6.86 -13.40
C TYR A 181 -14.29 6.36 -11.96
N LEU A 182 -15.26 6.70 -11.11
CA LEU A 182 -15.20 6.41 -9.68
C LEU A 182 -14.99 4.91 -9.36
N PRO A 183 -15.62 3.95 -10.07
CA PRO A 183 -15.37 2.53 -9.83
C PRO A 183 -13.91 2.13 -10.04
N GLY A 184 -13.25 2.71 -11.06
CA GLY A 184 -11.84 2.45 -11.35
C GLY A 184 -10.89 3.15 -10.39
N VAL A 185 -11.34 4.21 -9.71
CA VAL A 185 -10.56 4.90 -8.65
C VAL A 185 -10.70 4.15 -7.33
N LEU A 186 -11.91 3.73 -6.96
CA LEU A 186 -12.17 3.04 -5.70
C LEU A 186 -11.89 1.52 -5.76
N GLY A 187 -11.72 0.95 -6.97
CA GLY A 187 -11.66 -0.49 -7.18
C GLY A 187 -12.97 -1.21 -6.83
N LYS A 188 -14.10 -0.51 -6.88
CA LYS A 188 -15.42 -1.00 -6.45
C LYS A 188 -16.52 -0.47 -7.36
N LEU A 189 -17.30 -1.38 -7.93
CA LEU A 189 -18.54 -1.06 -8.65
C LEU A 189 -19.74 -1.26 -7.72
N SER A 190 -20.58 -0.24 -7.59
CA SER A 190 -21.85 -0.30 -6.87
C SER A 190 -22.99 -0.67 -7.83
N ILE A 191 -23.82 -1.64 -7.45
CA ILE A 191 -25.00 -2.06 -8.23
C ILE A 191 -26.20 -1.99 -7.29
N PRO A 192 -26.87 -0.83 -7.19
CA PRO A 192 -28.09 -0.69 -6.40
C PRO A 192 -29.18 -1.67 -6.87
N GLY A 193 -30.06 -2.08 -5.96
CA GLY A 193 -31.19 -2.94 -6.32
C GLY A 193 -32.04 -2.35 -7.44
N GLY A 194 -32.43 -3.17 -8.42
CA GLY A 194 -33.24 -2.75 -9.57
C GLY A 194 -32.46 -2.08 -10.71
N VAL A 195 -31.13 -1.95 -10.60
CA VAL A 195 -30.28 -1.44 -11.68
C VAL A 195 -29.82 -2.58 -12.60
N ASP A 196 -29.95 -2.38 -13.92
CA ASP A 196 -29.38 -3.28 -14.93
C ASP A 196 -27.84 -3.22 -14.90
N GLU A 197 -27.22 -4.29 -14.38
CA GLU A 197 -25.76 -4.40 -14.26
C GLU A 197 -25.06 -4.36 -15.63
N GLU A 198 -25.60 -5.07 -16.63
CA GLU A 198 -24.96 -5.16 -17.95
C GLU A 198 -25.07 -3.83 -18.69
N GLY A 199 -26.24 -3.19 -18.62
CA GLY A 199 -26.42 -1.83 -19.12
C GLY A 199 -25.51 -0.82 -18.43
N LEU A 200 -25.34 -0.90 -17.11
CA LEU A 200 -24.40 -0.06 -16.36
C LEU A 200 -22.96 -0.23 -16.86
N ARG A 201 -22.51 -1.48 -17.07
CA ARG A 201 -21.16 -1.77 -17.57
C ARG A 201 -20.95 -1.22 -18.98
N ARG A 202 -21.92 -1.43 -19.88
CA ARG A 202 -21.89 -0.91 -21.26
C ARG A 202 -21.89 0.61 -21.31
N HIS A 203 -22.76 1.26 -20.54
CA HIS A 203 -22.78 2.73 -20.44
C HIS A 203 -21.44 3.25 -19.94
N ARG A 204 -20.87 2.62 -18.90
CA ARG A 204 -19.58 3.01 -18.34
C ARG A 204 -18.45 2.98 -19.37
N SER A 205 -18.39 1.93 -20.19
CA SER A 205 -17.39 1.83 -21.26
C SER A 205 -17.64 2.80 -22.42
N GLY A 206 -18.91 3.06 -22.77
CA GLY A 206 -19.28 3.81 -23.97
C GLY A 206 -19.49 5.31 -23.79
N ALA A 207 -19.73 5.80 -22.58
CA ALA A 207 -20.05 7.21 -22.32
C ALA A 207 -18.89 8.13 -22.67
N GLN A 208 -19.09 9.12 -23.54
CA GLN A 208 -18.03 10.06 -23.94
C GLN A 208 -17.80 11.14 -22.88
N THR A 209 -16.56 11.33 -22.44
CA THR A 209 -16.20 12.29 -21.39
C THR A 209 -16.60 13.73 -21.74
N VAL A 210 -16.44 14.11 -23.00
CA VAL A 210 -16.78 15.46 -23.47
C VAL A 210 -18.27 15.74 -23.33
N ASP A 211 -19.13 14.79 -23.69
CA ASP A 211 -20.59 14.91 -23.57
C ASP A 211 -21.03 15.05 -22.11
N LEU A 212 -20.41 14.27 -21.21
CA LEU A 212 -20.69 14.34 -19.76
C LEU A 212 -20.38 15.72 -19.17
N LEU A 213 -19.26 16.33 -19.57
CA LEU A 213 -18.85 17.65 -19.09
C LEU A 213 -19.67 18.78 -19.72
N GLN A 214 -19.92 18.70 -21.03
CA GLN A 214 -20.75 19.67 -21.75
C GLN A 214 -22.17 19.73 -21.20
N LEU A 215 -22.76 18.58 -20.85
CA LEU A 215 -24.11 18.51 -20.29
C LEU A 215 -24.25 19.36 -19.02
N VAL A 216 -23.24 19.34 -18.16
CA VAL A 216 -23.24 20.10 -16.90
C VAL A 216 -22.62 21.49 -17.02
N GLY A 217 -22.13 21.87 -18.20
CA GLY A 217 -21.49 23.16 -18.46
C GLY A 217 -20.10 23.31 -17.83
N PHE A 218 -19.39 22.21 -17.58
CA PHE A 218 -18.04 22.25 -17.02
C PHE A 218 -16.99 22.37 -18.13
N ASP A 219 -16.14 23.40 -18.03
CA ASP A 219 -15.03 23.61 -18.98
C ASP A 219 -13.95 22.54 -18.82
N SER A 220 -13.72 21.74 -19.86
CA SER A 220 -12.71 20.69 -19.87
C SER A 220 -11.29 21.20 -19.65
N ALA A 221 -10.97 22.44 -20.00
CA ALA A 221 -9.66 23.03 -19.76
C ALA A 221 -9.35 23.19 -18.26
N ARG A 222 -10.38 23.23 -17.41
CA ARG A 222 -10.25 23.41 -15.95
C ARG A 222 -10.02 22.11 -15.18
N LEU A 223 -10.03 20.95 -15.85
CA LEU A 223 -9.91 19.64 -15.18
C LEU A 223 -8.61 19.52 -14.37
N SER A 224 -7.46 19.82 -14.98
CA SER A 224 -6.15 19.71 -14.31
C SER A 224 -6.04 20.72 -13.17
N GLU A 225 -6.40 21.99 -13.40
CA GLU A 225 -6.35 23.03 -12.37
C GLU A 225 -7.24 22.70 -11.17
N SER A 226 -8.45 22.22 -11.42
CA SER A 226 -9.39 21.82 -10.36
C SER A 226 -8.88 20.62 -9.57
N ALA A 227 -8.24 19.65 -10.24
CA ALA A 227 -7.61 18.52 -9.58
C ALA A 227 -6.41 18.96 -8.73
N ASP A 228 -5.56 19.83 -9.25
CA ASP A 228 -4.39 20.36 -8.54
C ASP A 228 -4.82 21.12 -7.27
N ALA A 229 -5.88 21.93 -7.34
CA ALA A 229 -6.44 22.61 -6.18
C ALA A 229 -6.93 21.63 -5.11
N LEU A 230 -7.55 20.51 -5.50
CA LEU A 230 -7.98 19.45 -4.58
C LEU A 230 -6.79 18.74 -3.93
N LEU A 231 -5.71 18.47 -4.69
CA LEU A 231 -4.49 17.82 -4.19
C LEU A 231 -3.71 18.73 -3.24
N VAL A 232 -3.59 20.04 -3.55
CA VAL A 232 -3.03 21.04 -2.62
C VAL A 232 -3.82 21.06 -1.31
N ALA A 233 -5.15 21.08 -1.39
CA ALA A 233 -6.00 21.09 -0.20
C ALA A 233 -5.91 19.78 0.60
N ALA A 234 -5.55 18.65 -0.03
CA ALA A 234 -5.33 17.38 0.63
C ALA A 234 -3.92 17.24 1.25
N ASN A 235 -2.96 18.09 0.89
CA ASN A 235 -1.58 18.02 1.36
C ASN A 235 -1.42 18.50 2.84
N SER A 236 -2.38 19.25 3.39
CA SER A 236 -2.26 19.81 4.76
C SER A 236 -2.48 18.81 5.90
N GLU A 237 -2.73 17.55 5.60
CA GLU A 237 -3.20 16.55 6.56
C GLU A 237 -2.07 15.66 7.13
N PRO A 238 -2.23 15.10 8.35
CA PRO A 238 -1.15 14.39 9.04
C PRO A 238 -0.62 13.12 8.34
N LEU A 239 -1.42 12.47 7.50
CA LEU A 239 -1.08 11.24 6.79
C LEU A 239 -0.40 11.45 5.44
N VAL A 240 -0.06 12.68 5.04
CA VAL A 240 0.59 12.93 3.75
C VAL A 240 1.88 12.11 3.59
N LYS A 241 2.67 11.94 4.67
CA LYS A 241 3.88 11.11 4.68
C LYS A 241 3.60 9.62 4.45
N TRP A 242 2.37 9.18 4.71
CA TRP A 242 1.90 7.82 4.51
C TRP A 242 1.21 7.63 3.16
N LEU A 243 1.01 8.71 2.39
CA LEU A 243 0.35 8.67 1.08
C LEU A 243 0.95 7.62 0.13
N PRO A 244 2.28 7.43 0.05
CA PRO A 244 2.87 6.37 -0.76
C PRO A 244 2.30 4.97 -0.46
N LEU A 245 2.02 4.66 0.81
CA LEU A 245 1.35 3.41 1.20
C LEU A 245 -0.15 3.46 0.95
N LEU A 246 -0.81 4.57 1.32
CA LEU A 246 -2.26 4.72 1.18
C LEU A 246 -2.73 4.61 -0.27
N ARG A 247 -1.88 4.98 -1.23
CA ARG A 247 -2.07 4.80 -2.67
C ARG A 247 -2.36 3.36 -3.08
N HIS A 248 -1.76 2.40 -2.36
CA HIS A 248 -1.93 0.96 -2.60
C HIS A 248 -3.02 0.35 -1.71
N ALA A 249 -3.59 1.12 -0.79
CA ALA A 249 -4.67 0.66 0.07
C ALA A 249 -6.01 0.61 -0.68
N SER A 250 -6.74 -0.49 -0.52
CA SER A 250 -8.11 -0.59 -1.04
C SER A 250 -9.04 0.44 -0.38
N TYR A 251 -10.16 0.78 -1.05
CA TYR A 251 -11.22 1.61 -0.47
C TYR A 251 -11.61 1.17 0.95
N LYS A 252 -11.80 -0.14 1.17
CA LYS A 252 -12.15 -0.70 2.48
C LYS A 252 -11.13 -0.40 3.58
N GLY A 253 -9.85 -0.23 3.21
CA GLY A 253 -8.77 0.09 4.13
C GLY A 253 -8.86 1.53 4.63
N TRP A 254 -8.80 2.50 3.71
CA TRP A 254 -8.77 3.92 4.08
C TRP A 254 -10.16 4.51 4.40
N SER A 255 -11.26 3.91 3.94
CA SER A 255 -12.63 4.41 4.24
C SER A 255 -13.00 4.35 5.73
N ARG A 256 -12.16 3.70 6.55
CA ARG A 256 -12.30 3.61 8.01
C ARG A 256 -11.71 4.81 8.74
N PHE A 257 -10.92 5.64 8.05
CA PHE A 257 -10.42 6.88 8.61
C PHE A 257 -11.58 7.80 8.99
N ARG A 258 -11.29 8.76 9.87
CA ARG A 258 -12.22 9.78 10.34
C ARG A 258 -11.53 11.13 10.31
N GLY A 259 -12.31 12.21 10.30
CA GLY A 259 -11.75 13.55 10.36
C GLY A 259 -11.04 13.97 9.07
N GLU A 260 -10.03 14.83 9.23
CA GLU A 260 -9.24 15.39 8.13
C GLU A 260 -8.57 14.33 7.23
N PRO A 261 -8.02 13.21 7.74
CA PRO A 261 -7.51 12.14 6.87
C PRO A 261 -8.55 11.56 5.91
N LEU A 262 -9.80 11.34 6.39
CA LEU A 262 -10.87 10.85 5.53
C LEU A 262 -11.24 11.89 4.46
N ASP A 263 -11.33 13.17 4.85
CA ASP A 263 -11.63 14.24 3.90
C ASP A 263 -10.54 14.38 2.82
N ALA A 264 -9.28 14.31 3.22
CA ALA A 264 -8.15 14.37 2.30
C ALA A 264 -8.15 13.20 1.30
N MET A 265 -8.46 11.98 1.75
CA MET A 265 -8.64 10.85 0.82
C MET A 265 -9.75 11.10 -0.19
N TRP A 266 -10.90 11.66 0.22
CA TRP A 266 -11.97 12.00 -0.71
C TRP A 266 -11.60 13.14 -1.67
N ARG A 267 -10.76 14.11 -1.25
CA ARG A 267 -10.19 15.13 -2.15
C ARG A 267 -9.28 14.48 -3.21
N ARG A 268 -8.43 13.54 -2.80
CA ARG A 268 -7.56 12.78 -3.72
C ARG A 268 -8.36 11.89 -4.68
N VAL A 269 -9.46 11.28 -4.21
CA VAL A 269 -10.40 10.53 -5.06
C VAL A 269 -11.04 11.47 -6.10
N ALA A 270 -11.53 12.63 -5.67
CA ALA A 270 -12.14 13.60 -6.58
C ALA A 270 -11.12 14.12 -7.62
N ALA A 271 -9.90 14.45 -7.19
CA ALA A 271 -8.82 14.84 -8.08
C ALA A 271 -8.53 13.74 -9.11
N GLU A 272 -8.45 12.48 -8.68
CA GLU A 272 -8.19 11.35 -9.56
C GLU A 272 -9.33 11.11 -10.57
N VAL A 273 -10.60 11.37 -10.21
CA VAL A 273 -11.73 11.34 -11.17
C VAL A 273 -11.54 12.39 -12.27
N LEU A 274 -11.15 13.62 -11.90
CA LEU A 274 -10.92 14.70 -12.86
C LEU A 274 -9.68 14.45 -13.74
N LEU A 275 -8.59 13.96 -13.16
CA LEU A 275 -7.35 13.67 -13.90
C LEU A 275 -7.54 12.52 -14.89
N ARG A 276 -8.32 11.49 -14.55
CA ARG A 276 -8.67 10.44 -15.52
C ARG A 276 -9.56 10.96 -16.64
N ALA A 277 -10.50 11.85 -16.33
CA ALA A 277 -11.28 12.53 -17.36
C ALA A 277 -10.38 13.37 -18.29
N HIS A 278 -9.37 14.05 -17.73
CA HIS A 278 -8.38 14.81 -18.49
C HIS A 278 -7.53 13.90 -19.38
N GLU A 279 -7.01 12.78 -18.85
CA GLU A 279 -6.24 11.78 -19.59
C GLU A 279 -7.07 11.19 -20.75
N ASP A 280 -8.34 10.85 -20.51
CA ASP A 280 -9.26 10.36 -21.55
C ASP A 280 -9.48 11.41 -22.64
N LEU A 281 -9.67 12.69 -22.30
CA LEU A 281 -9.83 13.76 -23.29
C LEU A 281 -8.53 14.01 -24.08
N SER A 282 -7.38 13.98 -23.41
CA SER A 282 -6.09 14.17 -24.06
C SER A 282 -5.74 13.02 -24.99
N ALA A 283 -6.00 11.76 -24.59
CA ALA A 283 -5.82 10.59 -25.43
C ALA A 283 -6.67 10.63 -26.71
N ASN A 284 -7.81 11.33 -26.68
CA ASN A 284 -8.68 11.56 -27.83
C ASN A 284 -8.39 12.89 -28.57
N GLY A 285 -7.34 13.64 -28.18
CA GLY A 285 -6.91 14.86 -28.85
C GLY A 285 -7.77 16.10 -28.58
N PHE A 286 -8.61 16.10 -27.55
CA PHE A 286 -9.44 17.27 -27.20
C PHE A 286 -8.68 18.33 -26.39
N ILE A 287 -7.69 17.93 -25.60
CA ILE A 287 -6.87 18.80 -24.75
C ILE A 287 -5.41 18.30 -24.71
N GLU A 288 -4.49 19.17 -24.30
CA GLU A 288 -3.07 18.83 -24.13
C GLU A 288 -2.87 17.79 -23.02
N PRO A 289 -1.81 16.95 -23.10
CA PRO A 289 -1.50 15.97 -22.06
C PRO A 289 -1.06 16.64 -20.75
N LEU A 290 -1.22 15.92 -19.64
CA LEU A 290 -0.69 16.34 -18.34
C LEU A 290 0.84 16.51 -18.43
N PRO A 291 1.43 17.43 -17.64
CA PRO A 291 2.85 17.68 -17.67
C PRO A 291 3.64 16.43 -17.27
N ASP A 292 4.74 16.16 -17.98
CA ASP A 292 5.69 15.15 -17.53
C ASP A 292 6.37 15.61 -16.24
N LEU A 293 6.31 14.75 -15.22
CA LEU A 293 6.90 14.99 -13.91
C LEU A 293 8.22 14.24 -13.74
N THR A 294 8.63 13.46 -14.74
CA THR A 294 9.84 12.66 -14.66
C THR A 294 11.08 13.49 -14.42
N GLY A 295 11.63 13.31 -13.20
CA GLY A 295 12.90 13.91 -12.77
C GLY A 295 12.72 15.20 -11.99
N LYS A 296 11.47 15.61 -11.73
CA LYS A 296 11.20 16.77 -10.89
C LYS A 296 11.45 16.43 -9.43
N ILE A 297 12.38 17.16 -8.83
CA ILE A 297 12.75 17.03 -7.41
C ILE A 297 11.80 17.84 -6.52
N TRP A 298 11.22 18.91 -7.07
CA TRP A 298 10.28 19.77 -6.37
C TRP A 298 8.89 19.18 -6.36
N TRP A 299 8.20 19.28 -5.21
CA TRP A 299 6.83 18.83 -5.10
C TRP A 299 5.90 19.61 -6.05
N THR A 300 5.00 18.88 -6.72
CA THR A 300 3.88 19.41 -7.48
C THR A 300 2.61 18.71 -7.02
N PRO A 301 1.42 19.32 -7.12
CA PRO A 301 0.18 18.71 -6.64
C PRO A 301 -0.05 17.30 -7.20
N GLN A 302 0.31 17.06 -8.46
CA GLN A 302 0.14 15.78 -9.13
C GLN A 302 1.05 14.66 -8.59
N HIS A 303 2.06 14.95 -7.78
CA HIS A 303 2.79 13.92 -7.00
C HIS A 303 1.91 13.29 -5.89
N ASP A 304 0.82 13.94 -5.52
CA ASP A 304 -0.13 13.44 -4.51
C ASP A 304 -1.29 12.64 -5.11
N ARG A 305 -1.23 12.30 -6.42
CA ARG A 305 -2.23 11.45 -7.07
C ARG A 305 -2.44 10.13 -6.32
N LEU A 306 -3.70 9.69 -6.32
CA LEU A 306 -4.13 8.46 -5.63
C LEU A 306 -3.89 7.20 -6.47
N THR A 307 -3.74 7.31 -7.78
CA THR A 307 -3.42 6.13 -8.61
C THR A 307 -1.96 5.73 -8.46
N PRO A 308 -1.63 4.42 -8.38
CA PRO A 308 -0.25 3.94 -8.46
C PRO A 308 0.27 3.86 -9.91
N ARG A 309 -0.54 4.23 -10.91
CA ARG A 309 -0.24 3.97 -12.34
C ARG A 309 0.49 5.10 -13.06
N TYR A 310 0.87 6.17 -12.38
CA TYR A 310 1.63 7.27 -13.00
C TYR A 310 3.13 7.10 -12.71
N GLY A 311 3.99 7.59 -13.61
CA GLY A 311 5.42 7.26 -13.62
C GLY A 311 6.21 7.64 -12.35
N GLU A 312 5.74 8.64 -11.59
CA GLU A 312 6.40 9.07 -10.34
C GLU A 312 5.80 8.41 -9.08
N ALA A 313 4.80 7.54 -9.23
CA ALA A 313 4.24 6.82 -8.10
C ALA A 313 5.27 5.83 -7.54
N GLN A 314 5.59 5.95 -6.25
CA GLN A 314 6.38 4.91 -5.56
C GLN A 314 5.65 3.56 -5.59
N THR A 315 6.40 2.50 -5.91
CA THR A 315 5.95 1.12 -5.76
C THR A 315 5.65 0.79 -4.31
N LEU A 316 4.82 -0.23 -4.07
CA LEU A 316 4.42 -0.61 -2.71
C LEU A 316 5.64 -1.08 -1.91
N GLU A 317 6.47 -1.92 -2.52
CA GLU A 317 7.69 -2.44 -1.93
C GLU A 317 8.63 -1.32 -1.50
N ARG A 318 8.73 -0.26 -2.32
CA ARG A 318 9.59 0.87 -2.02
C ARG A 318 9.03 1.70 -0.88
N ALA A 319 7.74 2.02 -0.93
CA ALA A 319 7.06 2.73 0.15
C ALA A 319 7.15 1.98 1.49
N LEU A 320 7.04 0.65 1.47
CA LEU A 320 7.25 -0.19 2.65
C LEU A 320 8.70 -0.15 3.12
N SER A 321 9.66 -0.22 2.19
CA SER A 321 11.09 -0.21 2.52
C SER A 321 11.55 1.11 3.13
N GLU A 322 11.11 2.26 2.59
CA GLU A 322 11.42 3.59 3.11
C GLU A 322 10.86 3.81 4.53
N LEU A 323 9.79 3.09 4.89
CA LEU A 323 9.20 3.10 6.24
C LEU A 323 9.75 2.01 7.17
N GLY A 324 10.71 1.21 6.72
CA GLY A 324 11.27 0.09 7.50
C GLY A 324 10.30 -1.08 7.68
N LEU A 325 9.27 -1.17 6.83
CA LEU A 325 8.22 -2.20 6.84
C LEU A 325 8.38 -3.21 5.70
N SER A 326 9.55 -3.26 5.05
CA SER A 326 9.82 -4.20 3.96
C SER A 326 9.52 -5.65 4.39
N PRO A 327 8.75 -6.42 3.60
CA PRO A 327 8.51 -7.83 3.88
C PRO A 327 9.74 -8.71 3.53
N HIS A 328 10.72 -8.14 2.82
CA HIS A 328 11.93 -8.82 2.38
C HIS A 328 12.96 -8.84 3.51
N PRO A 329 13.51 -10.01 3.87
CA PRO A 329 14.56 -10.07 4.86
C PRO A 329 15.83 -9.39 4.35
N LYS A 330 16.57 -8.71 5.22
CA LYS A 330 17.90 -8.21 4.86
C LYS A 330 18.90 -9.33 4.62
N VAL A 331 18.77 -10.44 5.35
CA VAL A 331 19.61 -11.63 5.18
C VAL A 331 18.76 -12.90 5.14
N ILE A 332 18.98 -13.74 4.13
CA ILE A 332 18.55 -15.14 4.10
C ILE A 332 19.77 -15.99 4.46
N LEU A 333 19.70 -16.67 5.60
CA LEU A 333 20.77 -17.52 6.10
C LEU A 333 20.39 -18.99 5.90
N LEU A 334 21.12 -19.67 5.03
CA LEU A 334 20.96 -21.09 4.75
C LEU A 334 21.90 -21.90 5.64
N VAL A 335 21.34 -22.86 6.38
CA VAL A 335 22.06 -23.79 7.28
C VAL A 335 21.67 -25.24 6.96
N GLU A 336 22.57 -26.18 7.20
CA GLU A 336 22.42 -27.59 6.84
C GLU A 336 21.81 -28.42 7.99
N GLY A 337 22.38 -28.27 9.18
CA GLY A 337 22.20 -29.15 10.33
C GLY A 337 21.02 -28.80 11.25
N GLU A 338 20.56 -29.78 12.03
CA GLU A 338 19.55 -29.54 13.08
C GLU A 338 20.13 -28.78 14.27
N THR A 339 21.40 -29.04 14.59
CA THR A 339 22.15 -28.33 15.62
C THR A 339 22.30 -26.85 15.27
N GLU A 340 22.61 -26.54 14.00
CA GLU A 340 22.70 -25.16 13.49
C GLU A 340 21.36 -24.43 13.58
N LEU A 341 20.26 -25.06 13.16
CA LEU A 341 18.91 -24.51 13.27
C LEU A 341 18.49 -24.21 14.72
N TYR A 342 19.12 -24.85 15.70
CA TYR A 342 18.88 -24.59 17.10
C TYR A 342 19.78 -23.45 17.63
N HIS A 343 21.09 -23.52 17.40
CA HIS A 343 22.04 -22.53 17.94
C HIS A 343 22.01 -21.19 17.21
N VAL A 344 21.97 -21.18 15.87
CA VAL A 344 22.12 -19.95 15.08
C VAL A 344 21.02 -18.93 15.38
N PRO A 345 19.71 -19.29 15.35
CA PRO A 345 18.66 -18.32 15.68
C PRO A 345 18.76 -17.79 17.12
N LYS A 346 19.21 -18.61 18.08
CA LYS A 346 19.41 -18.20 19.47
C LYS A 346 20.56 -17.20 19.57
N LEU A 347 21.69 -17.47 18.94
CA LEU A 347 22.83 -16.56 18.94
C LEU A 347 22.51 -15.23 18.25
N LEU A 348 21.79 -15.27 17.13
CA LEU A 348 21.30 -14.06 16.47
C LEU A 348 20.36 -13.24 17.36
N ALA A 349 19.52 -13.90 18.18
CA ALA A 349 18.65 -13.24 19.12
C ALA A 349 19.42 -12.48 20.22
N GLU A 350 20.57 -12.99 20.68
CA GLU A 350 21.46 -12.27 21.62
C GLU A 350 21.99 -10.96 21.02
N PHE A 351 22.12 -10.89 19.68
CA PHE A 351 22.46 -9.65 18.97
C PHE A 351 21.25 -8.76 18.61
N GLY A 352 20.05 -9.09 19.10
CA GLY A 352 18.82 -8.36 18.81
C GLY A 352 18.25 -8.60 17.41
N LEU A 353 18.76 -9.59 16.68
CA LEU A 353 18.30 -9.95 15.32
C LEU A 353 17.14 -10.95 15.38
N THR A 354 16.05 -10.54 16.02
CA THR A 354 14.90 -11.40 16.32
C THR A 354 13.79 -11.31 15.27
N GLN A 355 13.84 -10.30 14.39
CA GLN A 355 12.77 -10.07 13.42
C GLN A 355 13.01 -10.85 12.12
N PRO A 356 11.98 -11.50 11.55
CA PRO A 356 12.08 -12.17 10.25
C PRO A 356 12.43 -11.25 9.07
N GLN A 357 12.30 -9.93 9.22
CA GLN A 357 12.71 -8.92 8.24
C GLN A 357 14.21 -8.60 8.34
N GLN A 358 14.87 -8.93 9.45
CA GLN A 358 16.32 -8.80 9.59
C GLN A 358 17.02 -10.03 9.05
N VAL A 359 16.69 -11.21 9.59
CA VAL A 359 17.32 -12.48 9.21
C VAL A 359 16.25 -13.59 9.11
N ARG A 360 16.27 -14.35 8.01
CA ARG A 360 15.53 -15.60 7.88
C ARG A 360 16.48 -16.78 7.78
N VAL A 361 16.51 -17.59 8.84
CA VAL A 361 17.26 -18.85 8.86
C VAL A 361 16.43 -19.95 8.20
N GLN A 362 16.97 -20.65 7.22
CA GLN A 362 16.31 -21.74 6.50
C GLN A 362 17.21 -22.98 6.38
N ARG A 363 16.58 -24.15 6.43
CA ARG A 363 17.25 -25.45 6.32
C ARG A 363 17.46 -25.86 4.85
N THR A 364 18.65 -26.31 4.47
CA THR A 364 18.95 -26.73 3.09
C THR A 364 18.71 -28.21 2.76
N LYS A 365 18.32 -29.04 3.74
CA LYS A 365 18.32 -30.51 3.61
C LYS A 365 17.55 -31.03 2.37
N GLY A 366 18.27 -31.71 1.49
CA GLY A 366 17.77 -32.61 0.43
C GLY A 366 16.94 -31.95 -0.66
N SER A 367 17.55 -31.63 -1.82
CA SER A 367 16.97 -31.27 -3.13
C SER A 367 15.79 -30.28 -3.24
N LYS A 368 15.20 -29.82 -2.13
CA LYS A 368 13.97 -29.03 -2.10
C LYS A 368 14.21 -27.53 -1.99
N ILE A 369 15.30 -27.10 -1.35
CA ILE A 369 15.68 -25.69 -1.30
C ILE A 369 16.90 -25.48 -2.19
N ASN A 370 16.64 -24.98 -3.39
CA ASN A 370 17.67 -24.67 -4.37
C ASN A 370 18.18 -23.25 -4.11
N ALA A 371 19.42 -23.12 -3.61
CA ALA A 371 20.07 -21.83 -3.39
C ALA A 371 20.05 -20.94 -4.65
N HIS A 372 20.05 -21.55 -5.85
CA HIS A 372 19.90 -20.85 -7.12
C HIS A 372 18.53 -20.17 -7.27
N LEU A 373 17.44 -20.83 -6.84
CA LEU A 373 16.11 -20.23 -6.86
C LEU A 373 16.00 -19.10 -5.83
N ILE A 374 16.62 -19.26 -4.66
CA ILE A 374 16.68 -18.19 -3.66
C ILE A 374 17.48 -16.99 -4.18
N ALA A 375 18.62 -17.23 -4.83
CA ALA A 375 19.41 -16.17 -5.46
C ALA A 375 18.59 -15.41 -6.52
N ARG A 376 17.91 -16.13 -7.41
CA ARG A 376 17.10 -15.52 -8.49
C ARG A 376 15.88 -14.76 -7.99
N TYR A 377 15.13 -15.31 -7.03
CA TYR A 377 13.81 -14.74 -6.67
C TYR A 377 13.76 -14.04 -5.31
N GLY A 378 14.65 -14.41 -4.39
CA GLY A 378 14.67 -13.88 -3.03
C GLY A 378 15.74 -12.82 -2.76
N VAL A 379 16.81 -12.80 -3.55
CA VAL A 379 18.03 -12.00 -3.32
C VAL A 379 18.24 -10.97 -4.42
N THR A 380 17.87 -11.30 -5.66
CA THR A 380 18.02 -10.42 -6.82
C THR A 380 17.39 -9.05 -6.54
N PRO A 381 18.16 -7.95 -6.69
CA PRO A 381 17.65 -6.61 -6.51
C PRO A 381 16.47 -6.35 -7.45
N ARG A 382 15.40 -5.76 -6.90
CA ARG A 382 14.25 -5.33 -7.68
C ARG A 382 14.53 -3.94 -8.23
N ILE A 383 14.80 -3.87 -9.52
CA ILE A 383 15.15 -2.65 -10.21
C ILE A 383 13.88 -1.82 -10.41
N GLY A 384 13.89 -0.61 -9.89
CA GLY A 384 12.86 0.38 -10.12
C GLY A 384 13.31 1.40 -11.14
N ARG A 385 13.16 2.67 -10.77
CA ARG A 385 13.40 3.79 -11.67
C ARG A 385 14.89 3.98 -12.01
N LYS A 386 15.18 4.23 -13.30
CA LYS A 386 16.49 4.71 -13.76
C LYS A 386 16.77 6.15 -13.31
N LEU A 387 17.93 6.38 -12.73
CA LEU A 387 18.53 7.69 -12.43
C LEU A 387 19.60 8.02 -13.48
N LYS A 388 20.15 9.24 -13.45
CA LYS A 388 21.23 9.63 -14.39
C LYS A 388 22.43 8.67 -14.32
N ASP A 389 22.88 8.33 -13.12
CA ASP A 389 24.10 7.54 -12.89
C ASP A 389 23.83 6.21 -12.16
N GLY A 390 22.62 5.64 -12.31
CA GLY A 390 22.29 4.38 -11.66
C GLY A 390 20.82 4.00 -11.66
N TRP A 391 20.50 3.02 -10.85
CA TRP A 391 19.14 2.49 -10.72
C TRP A 391 18.67 2.62 -9.29
N MET A 392 17.50 3.17 -9.10
CA MET A 392 16.83 3.15 -7.81
C MET A 392 16.15 1.79 -7.64
N LEU A 393 16.23 1.23 -6.44
CA LEU A 393 15.63 -0.06 -6.12
C LEU A 393 14.18 0.10 -5.65
N ASP A 394 13.33 -0.81 -6.09
CA ASP A 394 11.95 -0.92 -5.64
C ASP A 394 11.80 -1.70 -4.34
N ALA A 395 12.80 -2.48 -3.94
CA ALA A 395 12.80 -3.18 -2.66
C ALA A 395 14.16 -3.06 -1.98
N SER A 396 14.17 -3.16 -0.65
CA SER A 396 15.39 -3.34 0.12
C SER A 396 16.19 -4.52 -0.39
N LEU A 397 17.52 -4.38 -0.48
CA LEU A 397 18.42 -5.48 -0.82
C LEU A 397 18.28 -6.63 0.19
N THR A 398 18.54 -7.85 -0.29
CA THR A 398 18.59 -9.06 0.51
C THR A 398 19.89 -9.76 0.21
N SER A 399 20.70 -10.07 1.22
CA SER A 399 21.90 -10.90 1.05
C SER A 399 21.61 -12.36 1.36
N LEU A 400 22.23 -13.24 0.59
CA LEU A 400 22.26 -14.68 0.81
C LEU A 400 23.54 -15.05 1.53
N VAL A 401 23.39 -15.67 2.70
CA VAL A 401 24.51 -16.27 3.43
C VAL A 401 24.29 -17.77 3.46
N ILE A 402 25.28 -18.53 3.00
CA ILE A 402 25.25 -19.99 2.97
C ILE A 402 26.27 -20.49 3.97
N ALA A 403 25.84 -21.08 5.08
CA ALA A 403 26.71 -21.69 6.08
C ALA A 403 26.61 -23.20 5.98
N MET A 404 27.74 -23.86 5.65
CA MET A 404 27.80 -25.29 5.33
C MET A 404 29.01 -25.95 5.96
N ASP A 405 28.94 -27.26 6.13
CA ASP A 405 30.13 -28.05 6.38
C ASP A 405 31.08 -28.05 5.16
N ALA A 406 32.39 -28.23 5.38
CA ALA A 406 33.39 -28.28 4.31
C ALA A 406 33.40 -29.62 3.54
N GLU A 407 32.29 -29.93 2.86
CA GLU A 407 32.12 -31.15 2.05
C GLU A 407 31.68 -30.85 0.62
N ASN A 408 31.88 -31.82 -0.29
CA ASN A 408 31.38 -31.79 -1.67
C ASN A 408 31.78 -30.50 -2.43
N ASP A 409 30.80 -29.63 -2.68
CA ASP A 409 30.94 -28.34 -3.37
C ASP A 409 31.47 -27.22 -2.47
N PHE A 410 31.64 -27.48 -1.17
CA PHE A 410 32.14 -26.53 -0.17
C PHE A 410 33.49 -26.94 0.43
N ALA A 411 34.06 -28.06 0.00
CA ALA A 411 35.28 -28.65 0.57
C ALA A 411 36.56 -27.82 0.36
N THR A 412 36.66 -27.05 -0.72
CA THR A 412 37.85 -26.24 -1.03
C THR A 412 37.46 -24.82 -1.40
N GLN A 413 38.40 -23.87 -1.24
CA GLN A 413 38.16 -22.47 -1.59
C GLN A 413 37.70 -22.32 -3.05
N ASP A 414 38.37 -22.98 -4.00
CA ASP A 414 38.01 -22.92 -5.43
C ASP A 414 36.58 -23.39 -5.71
N LYS A 415 36.12 -24.44 -5.00
CA LYS A 415 34.75 -24.95 -5.15
C LYS A 415 33.73 -24.00 -4.51
N ARG A 416 34.03 -23.44 -3.34
CA ARG A 416 33.21 -22.39 -2.69
C ARG A 416 33.06 -21.18 -3.60
N ASP A 417 34.16 -20.72 -4.20
CA ASP A 417 34.16 -19.60 -5.14
C ASP A 417 33.43 -19.93 -6.45
N LYS A 418 33.43 -21.20 -6.88
CA LYS A 418 32.61 -21.65 -8.01
C LYS A 418 31.13 -21.58 -7.69
N VAL A 419 30.68 -22.07 -6.53
CA VAL A 419 29.28 -21.98 -6.09
C VAL A 419 28.87 -20.51 -5.97
N ARG A 420 29.69 -19.69 -5.31
CA ARG A 420 29.44 -18.24 -5.18
C ARG A 420 29.26 -17.57 -6.54
N ARG A 421 30.17 -17.81 -7.49
CA ARG A 421 30.08 -17.27 -8.85
C ARG A 421 28.81 -17.72 -9.57
N GLN A 422 28.42 -18.99 -9.46
CA GLN A 422 27.18 -19.48 -10.09
C GLN A 422 25.93 -18.75 -9.58
N LEU A 423 25.86 -18.47 -8.27
CA LEU A 423 24.76 -17.72 -7.67
C LEU A 423 24.80 -16.24 -8.07
N GLN A 424 25.99 -15.63 -8.11
CA GLN A 424 26.18 -14.26 -8.57
C GLN A 424 25.83 -14.09 -10.07
N ASP A 425 26.20 -15.06 -10.91
CA ASP A 425 25.85 -15.09 -12.33
C ASP A 425 24.34 -15.17 -12.52
N ALA A 426 23.65 -15.96 -11.69
CA ALA A 426 22.19 -16.04 -11.66
C ALA A 426 21.54 -14.69 -11.35
N ILE A 427 22.03 -13.98 -10.33
CA ILE A 427 21.55 -12.64 -9.96
C ILE A 427 21.83 -11.65 -11.10
N ARG A 428 23.03 -11.71 -11.70
CA ARG A 428 23.42 -10.84 -12.80
C ARG A 428 22.52 -11.02 -14.02
N GLU A 429 22.17 -12.25 -14.37
CA GLU A 429 21.21 -12.55 -15.44
C GLU A 429 19.84 -11.92 -15.15
N GLU A 430 19.31 -12.08 -13.93
CA GLU A 430 17.99 -11.53 -13.56
C GLU A 430 17.98 -9.99 -13.46
N VAL A 431 19.09 -9.36 -13.06
CA VAL A 431 19.22 -7.89 -13.12
C VAL A 431 19.24 -7.40 -14.57
N LYS A 432 19.93 -8.13 -15.47
CA LYS A 432 19.94 -7.81 -16.91
C LYS A 432 18.56 -7.98 -17.56
N TYR A 433 17.77 -8.97 -17.14
CA TYR A 433 16.38 -9.10 -17.58
C TYR A 433 15.49 -7.92 -17.17
N GLN A 434 15.92 -7.12 -16.18
CA GLN A 434 15.28 -5.88 -15.77
C GLN A 434 15.94 -4.63 -16.39
N ASP A 435 16.69 -4.79 -17.49
CA ASP A 435 17.39 -3.73 -18.24
C ASP A 435 18.44 -2.94 -17.43
N ALA A 436 18.96 -3.52 -16.35
CA ALA A 436 19.99 -2.92 -15.50
C ALA A 436 21.29 -3.72 -15.49
N ASP A 437 22.33 -3.10 -14.93
CA ASP A 437 23.62 -3.73 -14.67
C ASP A 437 23.90 -3.73 -13.16
N ILE A 438 24.72 -4.68 -12.73
CA ILE A 438 25.19 -4.80 -11.36
C ILE A 438 26.71 -5.04 -11.35
N SER A 439 27.41 -4.31 -10.50
CA SER A 439 28.86 -4.42 -10.34
C SER A 439 29.26 -5.68 -9.57
N GLN A 440 30.54 -6.07 -9.69
CA GLN A 440 31.05 -7.20 -8.90
C GLN A 440 31.04 -6.90 -7.40
N THR A 441 31.36 -5.67 -7.00
CA THR A 441 31.33 -5.24 -5.59
C THR A 441 29.93 -5.38 -4.98
N GLU A 442 28.89 -5.01 -5.73
CA GLU A 442 27.50 -5.20 -5.28
C GLU A 442 27.14 -6.69 -5.19
N LEU A 443 27.52 -7.51 -6.19
CA LEU A 443 27.33 -8.95 -6.15
C LEU A 443 28.06 -9.63 -4.98
N ASP A 444 29.23 -9.12 -4.61
CA ASP A 444 30.01 -9.61 -3.49
C ASP A 444 29.33 -9.30 -2.15
N ALA A 445 28.58 -8.20 -2.06
CA ALA A 445 27.76 -7.88 -0.89
C ALA A 445 26.48 -8.73 -0.80
N LEU A 446 25.98 -9.27 -1.92
CA LEU A 446 24.74 -10.06 -1.96
C LEU A 446 24.92 -11.56 -1.70
N VAL A 447 26.09 -12.15 -1.95
CA VAL A 447 26.30 -13.60 -1.81
C VAL A 447 27.55 -13.89 -0.98
N HIS A 448 27.33 -14.59 0.14
CA HIS A 448 28.36 -15.02 1.08
C HIS A 448 28.30 -16.53 1.29
N VAL A 449 29.46 -17.18 1.29
CA VAL A 449 29.61 -18.61 1.56
C VAL A 449 30.53 -18.76 2.75
N HIS A 450 29.98 -19.25 3.84
CA HIS A 450 30.66 -19.51 5.10
C HIS A 450 30.81 -21.02 5.29
N VAL A 451 31.95 -21.46 5.80
CA VAL A 451 32.10 -22.83 6.30
C VAL A 451 32.64 -22.82 7.71
N TRP A 452 32.34 -23.87 8.46
CA TRP A 452 32.71 -23.96 9.87
C TRP A 452 34.21 -24.23 10.11
N GLY A 453 34.97 -24.53 9.06
CA GLY A 453 36.39 -24.87 9.14
C GLY A 453 36.65 -26.18 8.41
N ASP A 454 37.67 -26.92 8.86
CA ASP A 454 37.95 -28.27 8.35
C ASP A 454 37.01 -29.31 8.95
N ASP A 455 36.48 -29.06 10.15
CA ASP A 455 35.57 -29.94 10.89
C ASP A 455 34.09 -29.65 10.60
N LYS A 456 33.22 -30.63 10.93
CA LYS A 456 31.75 -30.49 10.94
C LYS A 456 31.26 -29.60 12.08
N TYR A 457 30.07 -28.99 11.94
CA TYR A 457 29.55 -28.00 12.89
C TYR A 457 29.80 -28.28 14.38
N GLU A 458 29.44 -29.46 14.90
CA GLU A 458 29.61 -29.78 16.32
C GLU A 458 31.10 -29.84 16.73
N LEU A 459 31.95 -30.43 15.89
CA LEU A 459 33.38 -30.53 16.16
C LEU A 459 34.06 -29.17 15.99
N ALA A 460 33.63 -28.37 15.01
CA ALA A 460 34.21 -27.05 14.72
C ALA A 460 33.96 -26.01 15.83
N ASN A 461 32.81 -26.08 16.51
CA ASN A 461 32.44 -25.08 17.52
C ASN A 461 32.76 -25.50 18.96
N PHE A 462 32.88 -26.80 19.24
CA PHE A 462 33.07 -27.34 20.58
C PHE A 462 34.33 -28.20 20.65
N SER A 463 35.08 -28.09 21.74
CA SER A 463 36.19 -28.98 22.07
C SER A 463 35.69 -30.35 22.55
N ASP A 464 36.58 -31.33 22.60
CA ASP A 464 36.23 -32.68 23.08
C ASP A 464 35.77 -32.64 24.55
N ASP A 465 36.37 -31.77 25.38
CA ASP A 465 36.02 -31.59 26.78
C ASP A 465 34.62 -30.97 26.97
N GLU A 466 34.17 -30.16 26.02
CA GLU A 466 32.83 -29.57 26.00
C GLU A 466 31.77 -30.58 25.51
N LEU A 467 32.12 -31.40 24.52
CA LEU A 467 31.22 -32.41 23.94
C LEU A 467 31.00 -33.61 24.87
N MET A 468 32.04 -34.04 25.59
CA MET A 468 32.02 -35.25 26.43
C MET A 468 30.90 -35.25 27.49
N PRO A 469 30.72 -34.20 28.33
CA PRO A 469 29.65 -34.15 29.32
C PRO A 469 28.25 -34.20 28.69
N ALA A 470 28.04 -33.49 27.58
CA ALA A 470 26.76 -33.44 26.89
C ALA A 470 26.38 -34.82 26.32
N ILE A 471 27.32 -35.48 25.63
CA ILE A 471 27.11 -36.83 25.07
C ILE A 471 26.91 -37.86 26.19
N THR A 472 27.68 -37.77 27.27
CA THR A 472 27.52 -38.66 28.45
C THR A 472 26.15 -38.52 29.08
N LYS A 473 25.63 -37.29 29.17
CA LYS A 473 24.28 -37.04 29.70
C LYS A 473 23.19 -37.65 28.82
N ILE A 474 23.29 -37.50 27.49
CA ILE A 474 22.37 -38.14 26.54
C ILE A 474 22.42 -39.66 26.69
N ALA A 475 23.63 -40.25 26.68
CA ALA A 475 23.83 -41.68 26.83
C ALA A 475 23.28 -42.22 28.17
N THR A 476 23.39 -41.44 29.25
CA THR A 476 22.82 -41.76 30.57
C THR A 476 21.28 -41.81 30.51
N VAL A 477 20.64 -40.80 29.90
CA VAL A 477 19.18 -40.75 29.74
C VAL A 477 18.68 -41.94 28.88
N GLN A 478 19.45 -42.30 27.86
CA GLN A 478 19.19 -43.45 27.00
C GLN A 478 19.48 -44.80 27.68
N LYS A 479 19.94 -44.80 28.94
CA LYS A 479 20.32 -46.01 29.71
C LYS A 479 21.37 -46.86 29.00
N ASN A 480 22.33 -46.23 28.32
CA ASN A 480 23.42 -46.93 27.66
C ASN A 480 24.35 -47.55 28.72
N ALA A 481 24.39 -48.89 28.77
CA ALA A 481 25.17 -49.65 29.74
C ALA A 481 26.68 -49.35 29.71
N ARG A 482 27.20 -48.80 28.60
CA ARG A 482 28.62 -48.46 28.46
C ARG A 482 29.03 -47.25 29.30
N VAL A 483 28.10 -46.38 29.68
CA VAL A 483 28.40 -45.18 30.49
C VAL A 483 28.94 -45.54 31.87
N ALA A 484 28.48 -46.66 32.44
CA ALA A 484 28.97 -47.16 33.73
C ALA A 484 30.36 -47.82 33.67
N SER A 485 30.94 -47.98 32.46
CA SER A 485 32.28 -48.52 32.30
C SER A 485 33.35 -47.49 32.68
N SER A 486 34.37 -47.91 33.42
CA SER A 486 35.56 -47.10 33.68
C SER A 486 36.32 -46.66 32.41
N SER A 487 36.04 -47.28 31.27
CA SER A 487 36.63 -46.94 29.97
C SER A 487 35.78 -45.97 29.13
N TRP A 488 34.60 -45.54 29.59
CA TRP A 488 33.66 -44.72 28.82
C TRP A 488 34.30 -43.43 28.31
N GLU A 489 34.85 -42.62 29.23
CA GLU A 489 35.45 -41.32 28.90
C GLU A 489 36.62 -41.46 27.94
N HIS A 490 37.51 -42.42 28.18
CA HIS A 490 38.66 -42.68 27.31
C HIS A 490 38.22 -43.10 25.90
N ASN A 491 37.23 -43.99 25.79
CA ASN A 491 36.69 -44.42 24.51
C ASN A 491 35.99 -43.25 23.79
N LEU A 492 35.15 -42.47 24.47
CA LEU A 492 34.47 -41.33 23.88
C LEU A 492 35.46 -40.29 23.34
N ARG A 493 36.48 -39.93 24.13
CA ARG A 493 37.54 -39.02 23.67
C ARG A 493 38.26 -39.55 22.44
N ARG A 494 38.62 -40.84 22.44
CA ARG A 494 39.27 -41.48 21.28
C ARG A 494 38.40 -41.41 20.03
N GLU A 495 37.10 -41.68 20.13
CA GLU A 495 36.19 -41.61 18.99
C GLU A 495 36.00 -40.18 18.49
N LEU A 496 35.96 -39.17 19.37
CA LEU A 496 35.90 -37.74 18.98
C LEU A 496 37.19 -37.29 18.26
N GLN A 497 38.35 -37.67 18.81
CA GLN A 497 39.65 -37.38 18.18
C GLN A 497 39.79 -38.06 16.82
N GLU A 498 39.33 -39.31 16.68
CA GLU A 498 39.30 -40.00 15.40
C GLU A 498 38.33 -39.31 14.43
N ALA A 499 37.18 -38.83 14.91
CA ALA A 499 36.23 -38.11 14.09
C ALA A 499 36.83 -36.83 13.51
N ARG A 500 37.56 -36.03 14.30
CA ARG A 500 38.31 -34.85 13.79
C ARG A 500 39.38 -35.25 12.78
N ALA A 501 40.21 -36.23 13.14
CA ALA A 501 41.33 -36.67 12.29
C ALA A 501 40.86 -37.19 10.92
N LYS A 502 39.65 -37.75 10.84
CA LYS A 502 39.06 -38.29 9.62
C LYS A 502 37.93 -37.42 9.04
N ASN A 503 37.67 -36.26 9.65
CA ASN A 503 36.58 -35.36 9.30
C ASN A 503 35.20 -36.04 9.22
N PHE A 504 34.84 -36.81 10.24
CA PHE A 504 33.55 -37.48 10.33
C PHE A 504 32.50 -36.60 11.03
N ASP A 505 31.24 -36.70 10.60
CA ASP A 505 30.08 -36.16 11.35
C ASP A 505 30.02 -36.79 12.75
N ILE A 506 29.63 -36.00 13.75
CA ILE A 506 29.41 -36.44 15.14
C ILE A 506 28.50 -37.67 15.26
N LYS A 507 27.65 -37.95 14.27
CA LYS A 507 26.89 -39.19 14.15
C LYS A 507 27.75 -40.45 14.21
N VAL A 508 28.94 -40.42 13.61
CA VAL A 508 29.85 -41.59 13.54
C VAL A 508 30.33 -42.00 14.92
N PRO A 509 30.93 -41.12 15.75
CA PRO A 509 31.31 -41.49 17.12
C PRO A 509 30.09 -41.89 17.97
N LEU A 510 28.94 -41.19 17.84
CA LEU A 510 27.70 -41.56 18.55
C LEU A 510 27.23 -42.99 18.20
N TYR A 511 27.20 -43.33 16.91
CA TYR A 511 26.81 -44.66 16.43
C TYR A 511 27.73 -45.75 16.96
N ARG A 512 29.06 -45.55 16.89
CA ARG A 512 30.05 -46.53 17.38
C ARG A 512 29.93 -46.77 18.89
N LEU A 513 29.56 -45.74 19.63
CA LEU A 513 29.33 -45.80 21.08
C LEU A 513 27.92 -46.30 21.45
N ARG A 514 27.05 -46.56 20.45
CA ARG A 514 25.64 -46.96 20.61
C ARG A 514 24.80 -45.91 21.34
N VAL A 515 25.07 -44.64 21.08
CA VAL A 515 24.25 -43.51 21.53
C VAL A 515 23.31 -43.15 20.37
N THR A 516 22.00 -43.11 20.63
CA THR A 516 21.01 -42.73 19.62
C THR A 516 21.21 -41.26 19.27
N GLU A 517 21.15 -40.95 17.98
CA GLU A 517 21.33 -39.59 17.47
C GLU A 517 20.15 -38.69 17.88
N GLU A 518 20.37 -37.82 18.86
CA GLU A 518 19.44 -36.76 19.27
C GLU A 518 20.09 -35.39 19.09
N LYS A 519 20.35 -34.97 17.83
CA LYS A 519 21.10 -33.72 17.52
C LYS A 519 20.51 -32.48 18.18
N VAL A 520 19.18 -32.36 18.22
CA VAL A 520 18.51 -31.21 18.86
C VAL A 520 18.75 -31.21 20.38
N GLU A 521 18.74 -32.38 21.02
CA GLU A 521 19.00 -32.48 22.46
C GLU A 521 20.48 -32.19 22.77
N LEU A 522 21.40 -32.66 21.91
CA LEU A 522 22.81 -32.32 22.00
C LEU A 522 23.02 -30.80 21.88
N ALA A 523 22.38 -30.15 20.90
CA ALA A 523 22.40 -28.70 20.75
C ALA A 523 21.85 -28.00 22.02
N ARG A 524 20.75 -28.48 22.57
CA ARG A 524 20.16 -27.92 23.80
C ARG A 524 21.12 -27.97 24.98
N LEU A 525 21.86 -29.07 25.14
CA LEU A 525 22.84 -29.23 26.21
C LEU A 525 24.10 -28.39 26.01
N LEU A 526 24.50 -28.17 24.76
CA LEU A 526 25.69 -27.39 24.40
C LEU A 526 25.44 -25.87 24.36
N TRP A 527 24.18 -25.42 24.25
CA TRP A 527 23.86 -23.98 24.16
C TRP A 527 24.46 -23.11 25.28
N PRO A 528 24.38 -23.46 26.58
CA PRO A 528 24.97 -22.63 27.63
C PRO A 528 26.49 -22.46 27.47
N ILE A 529 27.18 -23.54 27.07
CA ILE A 529 28.62 -23.55 26.84
C ILE A 529 28.96 -22.67 25.63
N LEU A 530 28.20 -22.81 24.54
CA LEU A 530 28.38 -22.00 23.34
C LEU A 530 28.20 -20.52 23.63
N LEU A 531 27.17 -20.15 24.39
CA LEU A 531 26.87 -18.78 24.73
C LEU A 531 27.99 -18.14 25.56
N GLU A 532 28.39 -18.79 26.65
CA GLU A 532 29.48 -18.31 27.53
C GLU A 532 30.79 -18.12 26.75
N LYS A 533 31.11 -19.08 25.88
CA LYS A 533 32.27 -18.99 24.99
C LYS A 533 32.16 -17.79 24.04
N CYS A 534 31.02 -17.63 23.36
CA CYS A 534 30.80 -16.52 22.44
C CYS A 534 30.84 -15.16 23.13
N GLU A 535 30.27 -15.04 24.33
CA GLU A 535 30.31 -13.81 25.12
C GLU A 535 31.75 -13.45 25.52
N THR A 536 32.52 -14.45 25.95
CA THR A 536 33.93 -14.26 26.31
C THR A 536 34.75 -13.78 25.11
N GLU A 537 34.63 -14.45 23.97
CA GLU A 537 35.31 -14.09 22.72
C GLU A 537 34.90 -12.70 22.20
N TYR A 538 33.62 -12.35 22.32
CA TYR A 538 33.10 -11.06 21.88
C TYR A 538 33.59 -9.91 22.77
N VAL A 539 33.68 -10.11 24.08
CA VAL A 539 34.20 -9.11 25.02
C VAL A 539 35.72 -8.93 24.88
N SER A 540 36.46 -10.01 24.60
CA SER A 540 37.92 -9.97 24.43
C SER A 540 38.38 -9.53 23.03
N ASP A 541 37.45 -9.38 22.08
CA ASP A 541 37.72 -9.12 20.65
C ASP A 541 38.63 -10.20 20.00
N GLN A 542 38.54 -11.44 20.50
CA GLN A 542 39.27 -12.60 20.00
C GLN A 542 38.28 -13.64 19.48
N VAL A 543 37.70 -13.36 18.31
CA VAL A 543 36.65 -14.22 17.72
C VAL A 543 37.27 -15.43 17.03
N GLU A 544 37.15 -16.59 17.66
CA GLU A 544 37.67 -17.87 17.15
C GLU A 544 36.53 -18.80 16.71
N THR A 545 35.46 -18.85 17.49
CA THR A 545 34.31 -19.74 17.31
C THR A 545 33.62 -19.48 15.96
N PRO A 546 33.54 -20.48 15.06
CA PRO A 546 32.99 -20.30 13.71
C PRO A 546 31.56 -19.74 13.69
N VAL A 547 30.66 -20.22 14.54
CA VAL A 547 29.28 -19.73 14.57
C VAL A 547 29.17 -18.28 15.06
N LEU A 548 30.11 -17.81 15.89
CA LEU A 548 30.19 -16.41 16.28
C LEU A 548 30.65 -15.53 15.09
N LYS A 549 31.65 -15.98 14.32
CA LYS A 549 32.08 -15.30 13.09
C LYS A 549 30.91 -15.10 12.13
N LEU A 550 30.13 -16.16 11.90
CA LEU A 550 28.91 -16.09 11.08
C LEU A 550 27.89 -15.08 11.66
N ALA A 551 27.61 -15.12 12.96
CA ALA A 551 26.64 -14.22 13.58
C ALA A 551 27.04 -12.75 13.45
N LEU A 552 28.34 -12.44 13.63
CA LEU A 552 28.89 -11.10 13.45
C LEU A 552 28.86 -10.64 11.99
N GLU A 553 29.15 -11.54 11.04
CA GLU A 553 29.02 -11.27 9.61
C GLU A 553 27.57 -10.94 9.23
N VAL A 554 26.60 -11.73 9.69
CA VAL A 554 25.17 -11.48 9.48
C VAL A 554 24.75 -10.14 10.08
N ARG A 555 25.21 -9.82 11.30
CA ARG A 555 24.94 -8.53 11.95
C ARG A 555 25.49 -7.35 11.13
N ARG A 556 26.71 -7.47 10.60
CA ARG A 556 27.32 -6.47 9.72
C ARG A 556 26.46 -6.25 8.47
N LEU A 557 26.07 -7.33 7.79
CA LEU A 557 25.23 -7.27 6.58
C LEU A 557 23.87 -6.60 6.83
N VAL A 558 23.20 -6.94 7.94
CA VAL A 558 21.94 -6.30 8.34
C VAL A 558 22.09 -4.78 8.53
N GLY A 559 23.27 -4.33 9.01
CA GLY A 559 23.62 -2.93 9.16
C GLY A 559 23.84 -2.22 7.83
N GLU A 560 24.63 -2.81 6.93
CA GLU A 560 25.01 -2.22 5.64
C GLU A 560 23.83 -2.09 4.66
N ILE A 561 22.97 -3.11 4.61
CA ILE A 561 21.83 -3.19 3.68
C ILE A 561 20.72 -2.19 4.03
N GLY A 562 20.70 -1.64 5.25
CA GLY A 562 19.63 -0.79 5.75
C GLY A 562 19.47 0.58 5.06
N GLY A 563 20.41 1.01 4.22
CA GLY A 563 20.41 2.36 3.64
C GLY A 563 20.67 2.46 2.14
N ILE A 564 20.93 1.35 1.44
CA ILE A 564 21.30 1.37 0.02
C ILE A 564 20.06 1.08 -0.83
N PHE A 565 19.55 2.13 -1.49
CA PHE A 565 18.43 2.05 -2.45
C PHE A 565 18.86 2.33 -3.89
N ALA A 566 20.15 2.24 -4.18
CA ALA A 566 20.68 2.49 -5.51
C ALA A 566 21.70 1.44 -5.91
N LEU A 567 21.65 1.02 -7.18
CA LEU A 567 22.76 0.36 -7.85
C LEU A 567 23.52 1.39 -8.67
N ALA A 568 24.86 1.30 -8.64
CA ALA A 568 25.71 2.13 -9.47
C ALA A 568 25.50 1.78 -10.95
N GLY A 569 25.11 2.74 -11.76
CA GLY A 569 25.13 2.58 -13.21
C GLY A 569 26.57 2.63 -13.69
N ARG A 570 26.94 1.79 -14.67
CA ARG A 570 28.17 2.06 -15.43
C ARG A 570 27.98 3.36 -16.19
N GLY A 571 28.81 4.36 -15.89
CA GLY A 571 29.03 5.52 -16.75
C GLY A 571 29.73 5.13 -18.05
#